data_AF-A0A1X7M2G3-F1
#
_entry.id   AF-A0A1X7M2G3-F1
#
_cell.length_a   1.000
_cell.length_b   1.000
_cell.length_c   1.000
_cell.angle_alpha   90.00
_cell.angle_beta   90.00
_cell.angle_gamma   90.00
#
_symmetry.space_group_name_H-M   'P 1'
#
loop_
_entity.id
_entity.type
_entity.pdbx_description
1 polymer ?
#
loop_
_entity_poly.entity_id
_entity_poly.type
_entity_poly.pdbx_seq_one_letter_code
_entity_poly.pdbx_strand_id
1 'polypeptide(L)' 'MVTFPAWWKHGTKVKTKDGRTVTLNIAPDNEYWFTDDSGKEVFVFSLDIDGPVEEAL' A
#
# COMPACT_ATOMS: atom_id res chain seq x y z
N MET A 1 -14.34 14.47 -3.52
CA MET A 1 -12.97 14.25 -3.01
C MET A 1 -12.85 12.77 -2.72
N VAL A 2 -11.83 12.09 -3.26
CA VAL A 2 -11.55 10.71 -2.85
C VAL A 2 -10.83 10.81 -1.51
N THR A 3 -11.46 10.28 -0.46
CA THR A 3 -10.84 10.20 0.86
C THR A 3 -10.26 8.81 0.98
N PHE A 4 -8.94 8.71 1.15
CA PHE A 4 -8.30 7.42 1.37
C PHE A 4 -8.78 6.80 2.70
N PRO A 5 -8.79 5.46 2.82
CA PRO A 5 -9.04 4.80 4.09
C PRO A 5 -8.06 5.26 5.18
N ALA A 6 -8.50 5.30 6.44
CA ALA A 6 -7.68 5.79 7.56
C ALA A 6 -6.38 4.99 7.81
N TRP A 7 -6.28 3.79 7.27
CA TRP A 7 -5.10 2.93 7.35
C TRP A 7 -4.06 3.22 6.25
N TRP A 8 -4.35 4.08 5.28
CA TRP A 8 -3.37 4.51 4.27
C TRP A 8 -2.32 5.41 4.90
N LYS A 9 -1.18 4.81 5.25
CA LYS A 9 -0.02 5.52 5.83
C LYS A 9 1.25 5.06 5.13
N HIS A 10 2.23 5.96 5.03
CA HIS A 10 3.57 5.61 4.55
C HIS A 10 4.14 4.42 5.33
N GLY A 11 4.76 3.46 4.63
CA GLY A 11 5.37 2.26 5.20
C GLY A 11 4.38 1.14 5.53
N THR A 12 3.09 1.30 5.25
CA THR A 12 2.08 0.25 5.53
C THR A 12 2.24 -0.91 4.56
N LYS A 13 2.41 -2.12 5.07
CA LYS A 13 2.33 -3.33 4.22
C LYS A 13 0.87 -3.62 3.87
N VAL A 14 0.57 -3.85 2.61
CA VAL A 14 -0.78 -4.15 2.11
C VAL A 14 -0.80 -5.45 1.32
N LYS A 15 -1.91 -6.18 1.40
CA LYS A 15 -2.16 -7.35 0.55
C LYS A 15 -2.87 -6.92 -0.73
N THR A 16 -2.44 -7.49 -1.84
CA THR A 16 -3.13 -7.37 -3.13
C THR A 16 -4.03 -8.58 -3.37
N LYS A 17 -5.04 -8.42 -4.23
CA LYS A 17 -5.98 -9.50 -4.62
C LYS A 17 -5.31 -10.74 -5.20
N ASP A 18 -4.13 -10.57 -5.81
CA ASP A 18 -3.33 -11.67 -6.36
C ASP A 18 -2.40 -12.34 -5.32
N GLY A 19 -2.52 -11.96 -4.05
CA GLY A 19 -1.80 -12.57 -2.92
C GLY A 19 -0.40 -11.99 -2.68
N ARG A 20 0.03 -10.95 -3.41
CA ARG A 20 1.30 -10.27 -3.11
C ARG A 20 1.17 -9.39 -1.87
N THR A 21 2.30 -9.16 -1.22
CA THR A 21 2.44 -8.12 -0.20
C THR A 21 3.37 -7.05 -0.75
N VAL A 22 2.92 -5.79 -0.70
CA VAL A 22 3.71 -4.62 -1.11
C VAL A 22 3.69 -3.58 0.01
N THR A 23 4.61 -2.62 -0.04
CA THR A 23 4.63 -1.49 0.89
C THR A 23 3.96 -0.28 0.24
N LEU A 24 2.93 0.27 0.87
CA LEU A 24 2.32 1.55 0.52
C LEU A 24 3.19 2.68 1.05
N ASN A 25 3.67 3.53 0.17
CA ASN A 25 4.38 4.76 0.50
C ASN A 25 3.53 5.97 0.13
N ILE A 26 3.52 6.99 1.00
CA ILE A 26 2.78 8.23 0.80
C ILE A 26 3.72 9.40 1.09
N ALA A 27 3.80 10.36 0.18
CA ALA A 27 4.55 11.60 0.34
C ALA A 27 3.69 12.69 1.02
N PRO A 28 4.30 13.76 1.59
CA PRO A 28 3.57 14.84 2.25
C PRO A 28 2.56 15.59 1.37
N ASP A 29 2.72 15.54 0.05
CA ASP A 29 1.81 16.12 -0.95
C ASP A 29 0.66 15.18 -1.37
N ASN A 30 0.58 14.00 -0.76
CA ASN A 30 -0.37 12.92 -1.06
C ASN A 30 -0.12 12.17 -2.37
N GLU A 31 1.05 12.29 -2.99
CA GLU A 31 1.49 11.30 -3.96
C GLU A 31 1.71 9.96 -3.26
N TYR A 32 1.36 8.85 -3.90
CA TYR A 32 1.53 7.50 -3.36
C TYR A 32 2.10 6.54 -4.40
N TRP A 33 2.89 5.57 -3.92
CA TRP A 33 3.49 4.51 -4.74
C TRP A 33 3.63 3.23 -3.92
N PHE A 34 3.92 2.13 -4.61
CA PHE A 34 4.13 0.82 -3.98
C PHE A 34 5.54 0.33 -4.21
N THR A 35 6.11 -0.35 -3.23
CA THR A 35 7.40 -1.05 -3.39
C THR A 35 7.29 -2.52 -3.04
N ASP A 36 8.10 -3.35 -3.70
CA ASP A 36 8.32 -4.73 -3.29
C ASP A 36 9.19 -4.82 -2.01
N ASP A 37 9.54 -6.04 -1.60
CA ASP A 37 10.35 -6.32 -0.41
C ASP A 37 11.81 -5.84 -0.53
N SER A 38 12.30 -5.64 -1.76
CA SER A 38 13.61 -5.05 -2.04
C SER A 38 13.61 -3.53 -2.00
N GLY A 39 12.42 -2.90 -1.87
CA GLY A 39 12.25 -1.45 -1.91
C GLY A 39 12.16 -0.89 -3.31
N LYS A 40 12.08 -1.73 -4.35
CA LYS A 40 11.90 -1.31 -5.73
C LYS A 40 10.44 -0.94 -5.98
N GLU A 41 10.20 0.17 -6.67
CA GLU A 41 8.85 0.59 -7.06
C GLU A 41 8.20 -0.45 -7.99
N VAL A 42 6.94 -0.76 -7.72
CA VAL A 42 6.12 -1.69 -8.50
C VAL A 42 4.77 -1.08 -8.80
N PHE A 43 4.22 -1.41 -9.97
CA PHE A 43 2.87 -1.01 -10.32
C PHE A 43 1.85 -1.92 -9.60
N VAL A 44 0.94 -1.29 -8.86
CA VAL A 44 -0.25 -1.90 -8.28
C VAL A 44 -1.42 -0.97 -8.56
N PHE A 45 -2.48 -1.51 -9.16
CA PHE A 45 -3.70 -0.76 -9.33
C PHE A 45 -4.41 -0.66 -7.96
N SER A 46 -4.77 0.55 -7.54
CA SER A 46 -5.25 0.78 -6.17
C SER A 46 -6.54 0.04 -5.83
N LEU A 47 -7.37 -0.32 -6.84
CA LEU A 47 -8.55 -1.16 -6.65
C LEU A 47 -8.23 -2.64 -6.39
N ASP A 48 -6.97 -3.05 -6.53
CA ASP A 48 -6.51 -4.42 -6.27
C ASP A 48 -5.91 -4.59 -4.87
N ILE A 49 -6.05 -3.60 -3.99
CA ILE A 49 -5.60 -3.66 -2.61
C ILE A 49 -6.75 -4.16 -1.72
N ASP A 50 -6.55 -5.29 -1.05
CA ASP A 50 -7.52 -5.85 -0.10
C ASP A 50 -7.49 -5.12 1.24
N GLY A 51 -6.32 -4.61 1.64
CA GLY A 51 -6.15 -3.88 2.89
C GLY A 51 -4.75 -4.01 3.48
N PRO A 52 -4.53 -3.47 4.69
CA PRO A 52 -3.27 -3.65 5.40
C PRO A 52 -3.08 -5.13 5.75
N VAL A 53 -1.83 -5.59 5.74
CA VAL A 53 -1.47 -6.85 6.40
C VAL A 53 -1.73 -6.64 7.88
N GLU A 54 -2.67 -7.38 8.47
CA GLU A 54 -2.81 -7.42 9.93
C GLU A 54 -1.48 -7.89 10.51
N GLU A 55 -0.80 -7.02 11.26
CA GLU A 55 0.33 -7.46 12.07
C GLU A 55 -0.23 -8.41 13.13
N ALA A 56 0.19 -9.68 13.09
CA ALA A 56 -0.06 -10.60 14.18
C ALA A 56 0.57 -9.98 15.45
N LEU A 57 -0.29 -9.58 16.40
CA LEU A 57 0.10 -9.11 17.73
C LEU A 57 0.93 -10.17 18.48
#